data_AF-A0A9E4KCT1-F1
#
_entry.id   AF-A0A9E4KCT1-F1
#
_cell.length_a   1.000
_cell.length_b   1.000
_cell.length_c   1.000
_cell.angle_alpha   90.00
_cell.angle_beta   90.00
_cell.angle_gamma   90.00
#
_symmetry.space_group_name_H-M   'P 1'
#
loop_
_entity.id
_entity.type
_entity.pdbx_description
1 polymer ?
#
loop_
_entity_poly.entity_id
_entity_poly.type
_entity_poly.pdbx_seq_one_letter_code
_entity_poly.pdbx_strand_id
1 'polypeptide(L)'
;MNYTDGKEVQLGDLIEIDMPKGLKLARVVMLGENYQHLELGQSFKEWVLKEQILETNSIVIEWVGKNPLEHNNPEYAPVGNYMFTVISTDIKLRERA
;
A
#
# COMPACT_ATOMS: atom_id res chain seq x y z
N MET A 1 -8.93 -1.60 11.28
CA MET A 1 -7.90 -2.60 10.88
C MET A 1 -6.59 -2.40 11.69
N ASN A 2 -5.84 -3.45 12.05
CA ASN A 2 -4.62 -3.35 12.89
C ASN A 2 -3.41 -4.08 12.29
N TYR A 3 -2.19 -3.58 12.54
CA TYR A 3 -0.93 -4.30 12.35
C TYR A 3 -0.83 -5.52 13.28
N THR A 4 0.15 -6.39 13.03
CA THR A 4 0.36 -7.62 13.81
C THR A 4 0.77 -7.38 15.26
N ASP A 5 1.31 -6.20 15.58
CA ASP A 5 1.61 -5.77 16.95
C ASP A 5 0.40 -5.14 17.66
N GLY A 6 -0.78 -5.15 17.03
CA GLY A 6 -2.05 -4.65 17.56
C GLY A 6 -2.28 -3.15 17.37
N LYS A 7 -1.32 -2.39 16.83
CA LYS A 7 -1.53 -0.97 16.54
C LYS A 7 -2.49 -0.79 15.38
N GLU A 8 -3.38 0.18 15.48
CA GLU A 8 -4.29 0.55 14.39
C GLU A 8 -3.50 1.07 13.18
N VAL A 9 -3.92 0.66 11.99
CA VAL A 9 -3.38 1.15 10.71
C VAL A 9 -3.97 2.50 10.39
N GLN A 10 -3.13 3.49 10.13
CA GLN A 10 -3.55 4.87 9.85
C GLN A 10 -3.01 5.36 8.51
N LEU A 11 -3.75 6.27 7.88
CA LEU A 11 -3.28 6.97 6.69
C LEU A 11 -2.03 7.79 7.02
N GLY A 12 -1.04 7.72 6.13
CA GLY A 12 0.24 8.40 6.30
C GLY A 12 1.27 7.62 7.10
N ASP A 13 0.89 6.51 7.74
CA ASP A 13 1.85 5.62 8.41
C ASP A 13 2.98 5.23 7.46
N LEU A 14 4.22 5.38 7.93
CA LEU A 14 5.39 4.85 7.27
C LEU A 14 5.61 3.42 7.75
N ILE A 15 5.66 2.49 6.81
CA ILE A 15 5.79 1.06 7.07
C ILE A 15 7.04 0.48 6.43
N GLU A 16 7.57 -0.57 7.03
CA GLU A 16 8.54 -1.47 6.41
C GLU A 16 7.82 -2.73 5.92
N ILE A 17 8.12 -3.12 4.68
CA ILE A 17 7.61 -4.33 4.05
C ILE A 17 8.79 -5.24 3.74
N ASP A 18 8.74 -6.49 4.18
CA ASP A 18 9.71 -7.51 3.80
C ASP A 18 9.50 -7.93 2.35
N MET A 19 10.55 -7.80 1.55
CA MET A 19 10.54 -8.07 0.11
C MET A 19 11.74 -8.96 -0.24
N PRO A 20 11.72 -9.69 -1.37
CA PRO A 20 12.79 -10.64 -1.71
C PRO A 20 14.22 -10.05 -1.74
N LYS A 21 14.35 -8.73 -1.93
CA LYS A 21 15.62 -8.00 -1.97
C LYS A 21 15.88 -7.17 -0.70
N GLY A 22 15.26 -7.55 0.41
CA GLY A 22 15.32 -6.87 1.70
C GLY A 22 14.19 -5.87 1.94
N LEU A 23 14.19 -5.28 3.14
CA LEU A 23 13.15 -4.37 3.61
C LEU A 23 12.99 -3.15 2.70
N LYS A 24 11.74 -2.75 2.48
CA LYS A 24 11.36 -1.57 1.69
C LYS A 24 10.41 -0.69 2.47
N LEU A 25 10.59 0.63 2.33
CA LEU A 25 9.73 1.62 2.96
C LEU A 25 8.56 1.95 2.05
N ALA A 26 7.39 2.09 2.65
CA ALA A 26 6.19 2.51 1.98
C ALA A 26 5.32 3.37 2.90
N ARG A 27 4.42 4.15 2.32
CA ARG A 27 3.43 4.95 3.03
C ARG A 27 2.04 4.41 2.80
N VAL A 28 1.23 4.30 3.84
CA VAL A 28 -0.19 3.93 3.71
C VAL A 28 -0.96 5.11 3.12
N VAL A 29 -1.58 4.92 1.96
CA VAL A 29 -2.28 5.97 1.20
C VAL A 29 -3.76 5.69 0.99
N MET A 30 -4.24 4.46 1.23
CA MET A 30 -5.68 4.16 1.29
C MET A 30 -5.97 2.99 2.23
N LEU A 31 -7.09 3.07 2.95
CA LEU A 31 -7.61 2.00 3.80
C LEU A 31 -8.75 1.28 3.11
N GLY A 32 -8.69 -0.05 2.97
CA GLY A 32 -9.75 -0.85 2.35
C GLY A 32 -11.04 -0.90 3.17
N GLU A 33 -10.97 -0.68 4.48
CA GLU A 33 -12.14 -0.68 5.38
C GLU A 33 -13.20 0.37 4.99
N ASN A 34 -12.78 1.54 4.54
CA ASN A 34 -13.67 2.68 4.29
C ASN A 34 -13.28 3.52 3.07
N TYR A 35 -12.27 3.10 2.30
CA TYR A 35 -11.71 3.81 1.14
C TYR A 35 -11.21 5.23 1.44
N GLN A 36 -10.99 5.58 2.72
CA GLN A 36 -10.28 6.82 3.08
C GLN A 36 -8.88 6.78 2.49
N HIS A 37 -8.41 7.92 1.98
CA HIS A 37 -7.14 8.00 1.25
C HIS A 37 -6.46 9.37 1.38
N LEU A 38 -5.15 9.38 1.14
CA LEU A 38 -4.30 10.57 1.03
C LEU A 38 -3.73 10.67 -0.39
N GLU A 39 -3.80 11.87 -0.97
CA GLU A 39 -3.05 12.31 -2.17
C GLU A 39 -2.80 11.22 -3.23
N LEU A 40 -3.88 10.64 -3.76
CA LEU A 40 -3.81 9.66 -4.87
C LEU A 40 -3.96 10.35 -6.21
N GLY A 41 -3.24 9.85 -7.23
CA GLY A 41 -3.49 10.22 -8.62
C GLY A 41 -4.95 9.98 -9.01
N GLN A 42 -5.58 10.97 -9.62
CA GLN A 42 -7.03 10.98 -9.88
C GLN A 42 -7.53 9.73 -10.59
N SER A 43 -6.85 9.29 -11.66
CA SER A 43 -7.25 8.11 -12.44
C SER A 43 -7.15 6.81 -11.64
N PHE A 44 -6.13 6.68 -10.79
CA PHE A 44 -5.98 5.50 -9.93
C PHE A 44 -7.07 5.47 -8.87
N LYS A 45 -7.34 6.60 -8.22
CA LYS A 45 -8.43 6.75 -7.25
C LYS A 45 -9.79 6.38 -7.86
N GLU A 46 -10.11 6.96 -9.02
CA GLU A 46 -11.39 6.69 -9.70
C GLU A 46 -11.55 5.20 -10.03
N TRP A 47 -10.48 4.58 -10.50
CA TRP A 47 -10.48 3.15 -10.80
C TRP A 47 -10.72 2.28 -9.56
N VAL A 48 -9.98 2.52 -8.46
CA VAL A 48 -10.13 1.74 -7.21
C VAL A 48 -11.54 1.86 -6.64
N LEU A 49 -12.09 3.09 -6.62
CA LEU A 49 -13.44 3.33 -6.09
C LEU A 49 -14.53 2.72 -6.97
N LYS A 50 -14.35 2.72 -8.28
CA LYS A 50 -15.30 2.16 -9.23
C LYS A 50 -15.35 0.63 -9.15
N GLU A 51 -14.19 -0.02 -9.13
CA GLU A 51 -14.10 -1.48 -9.18
C GLU A 51 -14.26 -2.14 -7.81
N GLN A 52 -14.20 -1.38 -6.70
CA GLN A 52 -14.32 -1.87 -5.32
C GLN A 52 -13.41 -3.08 -5.01
N ILE A 53 -12.18 -3.03 -5.51
CA ILE A 53 -11.23 -4.14 -5.51
C ILE A 53 -10.51 -4.37 -4.18
N LEU A 54 -10.73 -3.52 -3.18
CA LEU A 54 -10.07 -3.61 -1.88
C LEU A 54 -10.92 -4.42 -0.89
N GLU A 55 -10.32 -5.44 -0.30
CA GLU A 55 -10.88 -6.10 0.87
C GLU A 55 -10.77 -5.19 2.11
N THR A 56 -11.62 -5.42 3.12
CA THR A 56 -11.68 -4.60 4.35
C THR A 56 -10.34 -4.58 5.11
N ASN A 57 -9.56 -5.65 5.04
CA ASN A 57 -8.24 -5.80 5.68
C ASN A 57 -7.06 -5.41 4.75
N SER A 58 -7.36 -4.84 3.58
CA SER A 58 -6.36 -4.40 2.61
C SER A 58 -6.03 -2.92 2.77
N ILE A 59 -4.84 -2.56 2.32
CA ILE A 59 -4.36 -1.19 2.19
C ILE A 59 -3.81 -0.97 0.78
N VAL A 60 -3.82 0.29 0.36
CA VAL A 60 -2.95 0.76 -0.72
C VAL A 60 -1.76 1.46 -0.11
N ILE A 61 -0.58 1.12 -0.60
CA ILE A 61 0.66 1.75 -0.20
C ILE A 61 1.29 2.46 -1.39
N GLU A 62 2.06 3.49 -1.11
CA GLU A 62 2.98 4.12 -2.05
C GLU A 62 4.41 3.84 -1.62
N TRP A 63 5.25 3.34 -2.51
CA TRP A 63 6.66 3.08 -2.19
C TRP A 63 7.41 4.39 -1.91
N VAL A 64 8.15 4.43 -0.80
CA VAL A 64 9.07 5.54 -0.51
C VAL A 64 10.39 5.27 -1.21
N GLY A 65 10.69 6.07 -2.22
CA GLY A 65 11.87 5.91 -3.08
C GLY A 65 11.59 5.03 -4.29
N LYS A 66 12.53 4.14 -4.63
CA LYS A 66 12.40 3.29 -5.83
C LYS A 66 11.44 2.13 -5.57
N ASN A 67 10.43 1.96 -6.44
CA ASN A 67 9.56 0.80 -6.44
C ASN A 67 10.38 -0.49 -6.65
N PRO A 68 10.38 -1.43 -5.68
CA PRO A 68 11.13 -2.68 -5.76
C PRO A 68 10.59 -3.66 -6.82
N LEU A 69 9.34 -3.47 -7.27
CA LEU A 69 8.63 -4.29 -8.24
C LEU A 69 8.62 -3.67 -9.65
N GLU A 70 9.25 -2.51 -9.84
CA GLU A 70 9.35 -1.87 -11.15
C GLU A 70 9.94 -2.82 -12.19
N HIS A 71 9.25 -2.96 -13.32
CA HIS A 71 9.64 -3.79 -14.45
C HIS A 71 9.14 -3.19 -15.77
N ASN A 72 9.80 -3.57 -16.87
CA ASN A 72 9.39 -3.19 -18.24
C ASN A 72 8.79 -4.39 -19.01
N ASN A 73 8.45 -5.48 -18.33
CA ASN A 73 7.87 -6.64 -18.99
C ASN A 73 6.40 -6.35 -19.34
N PRO A 74 6.02 -6.39 -20.64
CA PRO A 74 4.66 -6.06 -21.11
C PRO A 74 3.60 -7.11 -20.74
N GLU A 75 3.99 -8.30 -20.26
CA GLU A 75 3.05 -9.33 -19.80
C GLU A 75 2.49 -9.06 -18.40
N TYR A 76 3.08 -8.11 -17.68
CA TYR A 76 2.63 -7.71 -16.34
C TYR A 76 2.03 -6.31 -16.37
N ALA A 77 1.15 -6.00 -15.41
CA ALA A 77 0.50 -4.70 -15.33
C ALA A 77 1.54 -3.57 -15.18
N PRO A 78 1.32 -2.40 -15.83
CA PRO A 78 2.22 -1.26 -15.72
C PRO A 78 2.43 -0.87 -14.25
N VAL A 79 3.68 -0.71 -13.85
CA VAL A 79 4.05 -0.53 -12.44
C VAL A 79 3.93 0.94 -12.08
N GLY A 80 2.81 1.31 -11.47
CA GLY A 80 2.72 2.56 -10.71
C GLY A 80 3.61 2.51 -9.47
N ASN A 81 3.69 3.60 -8.73
CA ASN A 81 4.38 3.60 -7.42
C ASN A 81 3.50 3.04 -6.29
N TYR A 82 2.30 2.56 -6.63
CA TYR A 82 1.29 2.05 -5.69
C TYR A 82 1.22 0.52 -5.70
N MET A 83 0.88 -0.08 -4.57
CA MET A 83 0.65 -1.52 -4.44
C MET A 83 -0.57 -1.78 -3.53
N PHE A 84 -1.37 -2.78 -3.89
CA PHE A 84 -2.40 -3.36 -3.02
C PHE A 84 -1.79 -4.47 -2.18
N THR A 85 -2.07 -4.48 -0.88
CA THR A 85 -1.68 -5.59 -0.01
C THR A 85 -2.64 -5.74 1.16
N VAL A 86 -2.73 -6.95 1.69
CA VAL A 86 -3.37 -7.23 2.98
C VAL A 86 -2.37 -6.97 4.11
N ILE A 87 -2.86 -6.65 5.30
CA ILE A 87 -2.00 -6.60 6.49
C ILE A 87 -1.53 -8.02 6.83
N SER A 88 -0.21 -8.19 6.95
CA SER A 88 0.44 -9.46 7.27
C SER A 88 1.60 -9.27 8.25
N THR A 89 2.27 -10.37 8.61
CA THR A 89 3.50 -10.38 9.41
C THR A 89 4.69 -9.71 8.73
N ASP A 90 4.63 -9.54 7.41
CA ASP A 90 5.69 -8.96 6.59
C ASP A 90 5.65 -7.42 6.60
N ILE A 91 4.57 -6.85 7.16
CA ILE A 91 4.35 -5.41 7.24
C ILE A 91 4.48 -4.95 8.70
N LYS A 92 5.34 -3.97 8.93
CA LYS A 92 5.58 -3.39 10.26
C LYS A 92 5.50 -1.88 10.22
N LEU A 93 4.82 -1.29 11.21
CA LEU A 93 4.83 0.15 11.43
C LEU A 93 6.26 0.61 11.79
N ARG A 94 6.79 1.56 11.03
CA ARG A 94 8.06 2.22 11.28
C ARG A 94 7.88 3.52 12.06
N GLU A 95 7.00 4.38 11.55
CA GLU A 95 6.77 5.73 12.06
C GLU A 95 5.33 6.15 11.80
N ARG A 96 4.76 6.91 12.74
CA ARG A 96 3.41 7.48 12.64
C ARG A 96 3.51 8.93 12.17
N ALA A 97 2.66 9.30 11.20
CA ALA A 97 2.49 10.67 10.74
C ALA A 97 1.96 11.61 11.84
#